data_AF-A0A414HV35-F1
#
_entry.id   AF-A0A414HV35-F1
#
_cell.length_a   1.000
_cell.length_b   1.000
_cell.length_c   1.000
_cell.angle_alpha   90.00
_cell.angle_beta   90.00
_cell.angle_gamma   90.00
#
_symmetry.space_group_name_H-M   'P 1'
#
loop_
_entity.id
_entity.type
_entity.pdbx_description
1 polymer ?
#
loop_
_entity_poly.entity_id
_entity_poly.type
_entity_poly.pdbx_seq_one_letter_code
_entity_poly.pdbx_strand_id
1 'polypeptide(L)' 'MKKSRMNTPGRSYVHRVSSIVRIYDEHSRDGLSNREILRRYIWPEFRICERTFYNIINASADDRIISKQKEMQMSLF' A
#
# COMPACT_ATOMS: atom_id res chain seq x y z
N MET A 1 -26.06 19.10 -1.34
CA MET A 1 -25.34 17.85 -1.00
C MET A 1 -23.98 17.87 -1.68
N LYS A 2 -22.86 17.91 -0.94
CA LYS A 2 -21.53 17.82 -1.57
C LYS A 2 -21.45 16.45 -2.23
N LYS A 3 -21.43 16.40 -3.57
CA LYS A 3 -21.06 15.19 -4.31
C LYS A 3 -19.64 14.86 -3.86
N SER A 4 -19.47 13.93 -2.92
CA SER A 4 -18.16 13.33 -2.70
C SER A 4 -17.86 12.64 -4.02
N ARG A 5 -16.94 13.21 -4.80
CA ARG A 5 -16.39 12.49 -5.94
C ARG A 5 -15.84 11.21 -5.34
N MET A 6 -16.49 10.07 -5.61
CA MET A 6 -15.93 8.77 -5.26
C MET A 6 -14.65 8.67 -6.08
N ASN A 7 -13.54 9.06 -5.47
CA ASN A 7 -12.26 9.14 -6.14
C ASN A 7 -11.70 7.72 -6.12
N THR A 8 -12.09 6.95 -7.12
CA THR A 8 -11.64 5.57 -7.28
C THR A 8 -10.12 5.58 -7.43
N PRO A 9 -9.38 4.85 -6.57
CA PRO A 9 -7.92 4.87 -6.64
C PRO A 9 -7.44 4.34 -8.00
N GLY A 10 -6.45 5.03 -8.56
CA GLY A 10 -5.82 4.66 -9.82
C GLY A 10 -5.04 3.35 -9.69
N ARG A 11 -5.00 2.53 -10.75
CA ARG A 11 -4.33 1.21 -10.74
C ARG A 11 -2.86 1.30 -10.32
N SER A 12 -2.13 2.31 -10.78
CA SER A 12 -0.73 2.54 -10.40
C SER A 12 -0.55 2.73 -8.89
N TYR A 13 -1.45 3.47 -8.25
CA TYR A 13 -1.44 3.65 -6.80
C TYR A 13 -1.74 2.34 -6.08
N VAL A 14 -2.76 1.59 -6.54
CA VAL A 14 -3.11 0.30 -5.94
C VAL A 14 -1.98 -0.71 -6.03
N HIS A 15 -1.26 -0.77 -7.16
CA HIS A 15 -0.06 -1.57 -7.31
C HIS A 15 1.03 -1.16 -6.32
N ARG A 16 1.31 0.15 -6.22
CA ARG A 16 2.31 0.68 -5.28
C ARG A 16 1.97 0.31 -3.83
N VAL A 17 0.70 0.43 -3.43
CA VAL A 17 0.23 0.01 -2.10
C VAL A 17 0.49 -1.49 -1.90
N SER A 18 0.12 -2.33 -2.86
CA SER A 18 0.32 -3.78 -2.78
C SER A 18 1.80 -4.16 -2.64
N SER A 19 2.70 -3.53 -3.42
CA SER A 19 4.14 -3.78 -3.33
C SER A 19 4.71 -3.42 -1.95
N ILE A 20 4.38 -2.24 -1.43
CA ILE A 20 4.89 -1.78 -0.13
C ILE A 20 4.34 -2.64 1.01
N VAL A 21 3.06 -2.99 0.97
CA VAL A 21 2.41 -3.83 1.99
C VAL A 21 3.00 -5.23 1.98
N ARG A 22 3.35 -5.77 0.82
CA ARG A 22 4.00 -7.08 0.71
C ARG A 22 5.36 -7.11 1.41
N ILE A 23 6.22 -6.12 1.12
CA ILE A 23 7.52 -5.96 1.78
C ILE A 23 7.35 -5.79 3.29
N TYR A 24 6.35 -4.99 3.69
CA TYR A 24 6.04 -4.79 5.10
C TYR A 24 5.61 -6.08 5.80
N ASP A 25 4.67 -6.84 5.23
CA ASP A 25 4.16 -8.08 5.84
C ASP A 25 5.27 -9.12 5.99
N GLU A 26 6.12 -9.28 4.98
CA GLU A 26 7.28 -10.17 4.99
C GLU A 26 8.21 -9.87 6.17
N HIS A 27 8.62 -8.61 6.34
CA HIS A 27 9.58 -8.22 7.37
C HIS A 27 8.97 -7.92 8.74
N SER A 28 7.65 -7.73 8.82
CA SER A 28 6.94 -7.59 10.10
C SER A 28 7.02 -8.86 10.94
N ARG A 29 7.12 -10.02 10.27
CA ARG A 29 7.22 -11.34 10.90
C ARG A 29 8.61 -11.62 11.48
N ASP A 30 9.63 -10.91 11.01
CA ASP A 30 11.02 -11.01 11.49
C ASP A 30 11.25 -10.23 12.81
N GLY A 31 10.23 -9.53 13.33
CA GLY A 31 10.33 -8.73 14.56
C GLY A 31 11.04 -7.39 14.38
N LEU A 32 11.20 -6.91 13.15
CA LEU A 32 11.80 -5.61 12.87
C LEU A 32 10.83 -4.46 13.19
N SER A 33 11.37 -3.33 13.66
CA SER A 33 10.56 -2.13 13.85
C SER A 33 10.14 -1.52 12.51
N ASN A 34 8.97 -0.88 12.46
CA ASN A 34 8.45 -0.21 11.26
C ASN A 34 9.45 0.77 10.63
N ARG A 35 10.20 1.49 11.48
CA ARG A 35 11.24 2.43 11.04
C ARG A 35 12.42 1.71 10.39
N GLU A 36 12.79 0.54 10.92
CA GLU A 36 13.86 -0.29 10.38
C GLU A 36 13.45 -0.88 9.03
N ILE A 37 12.21 -1.39 8.92
CA ILE A 37 11.65 -1.91 7.67
C ILE A 37 11.61 -0.81 6.60
N LEU A 38 11.14 0.38 6.99
CA LEU A 38 11.13 1.55 6.11
C LEU A 38 12.53 1.88 5.60
N ARG A 39 13.53 1.97 6.47
CA ARG A 39 14.89 2.35 6.09
C ARG A 39 15.61 1.30 5.25
N ARG A 40 15.46 0.02 5.60
CA ARG A 40 16.22 -1.07 4.96
C ARG A 40 15.62 -1.53 3.63
N TYR A 41 14.30 -1.59 3.53
CA TYR A 41 13.65 -2.24 2.38
C TYR A 41 12.83 -1.27 1.53
N ILE A 42 12.07 -0.37 2.15
CA ILE A 42 11.11 0.47 1.41
C ILE A 42 11.75 1.75 0.88
N TRP A 43 12.63 2.39 1.66
CA TRP A 43 13.26 3.65 1.30
C TRP A 43 14.19 3.54 0.07
N PRO A 44 15.03 2.49 -0.07
CA PRO A 44 15.89 2.33 -1.24
C PRO A 44 15.11 2.27 -2.56
N GLU A 45 13.95 1.62 -2.57
CA GLU A 45 13.14 1.44 -3.79
C GLU A 45 12.17 2.61 -4.04
N PHE A 46 11.42 3.04 -3.02
CA PHE A 46 10.28 3.95 -3.21
C PHE A 46 10.57 5.39 -2.84
N ARG A 47 11.69 5.65 -2.12
CA ARG A 47 12.12 6.98 -1.64
C ARG A 47 11.00 7.78 -0.96
N ILE A 48 10.23 7.12 -0.10
CA ILE A 48 9.11 7.74 0.63
C ILE A 48 9.51 8.14 2.04
N CYS A 49 8.81 9.13 2.59
CA CYS A 49 8.92 9.48 3.99
C CYS A 49 8.03 8.56 4.86
N GLU A 50 8.32 8.55 6.15
CA GLU A 50 7.60 7.73 7.14
C GLU A 50 6.10 8.03 7.19
N ARG A 51 5.71 9.30 7.06
CA ARG A 51 4.31 9.69 6.99
C ARG A 51 3.59 9.04 5.80
N THR A 52 4.23 9.05 4.63
CA THR A 52 3.69 8.41 3.43
C THR A 52 3.61 6.90 3.59
N PHE A 53 4.60 6.29 4.24
CA PHE A 53 4.57 4.88 4.57
C PHE A 53 3.34 4.51 5.40
N TYR A 54 3.09 5.19 6.52
CA TYR A 54 1.91 4.91 7.35
C TYR A 54 0.59 5.21 6.63
N ASN A 55 0.53 6.26 5.81
CA ASN A 55 -0.65 6.54 4.98
C ASN A 55 -0.95 5.40 4.00
N ILE A 56 0.09 4.78 3.42
CA ILE A 56 -0.05 3.66 2.49
C ILE A 56 -0.52 2.39 3.21
N ILE A 57 0.05 2.09 4.38
CA ILE A 57 -0.39 0.95 5.21
C ILE A 57 -1.84 1.15 5.67
N ASN A 58 -2.23 2.36 6.07
CA ASN A 58 -3.63 2.64 6.41
C ASN A 58 -4.54 2.53 5.18
N ALA A 59 -4.08 2.98 4.01
CA ALA A 59 -4.83 2.86 2.77
C ALA A 59 -5.00 1.41 2.31
N SER A 60 -4.11 0.48 2.69
CA SER A 60 -4.29 -0.93 2.33
C SER A 60 -5.46 -1.60 3.04
N ALA A 61 -5.93 -1.03 4.15
CA ALA A 61 -7.13 -1.46 4.85
C ALA A 61 -8.42 -0.81 4.30
N ASP A 62 -8.34 0.08 3.30
CA ASP A 62 -9.52 0.68 2.67
C ASP A 62 -10.20 -0.32 1.72
N ASP A 63 -11.49 -0.57 1.91
CA ASP A 63 -12.33 -1.45 1.09
C ASP A 63 -12.21 -1.15 -0.42
N ARG A 64 -11.99 0.11 -0.79
CA ARG A 64 -11.83 0.52 -2.20
C ARG A 64 -10.55 -0.02 -2.82
N ILE A 65 -9.47 0.00 -2.05
CA ILE A 65 -8.16 -0.52 -2.45
C ILE A 65 -8.23 -2.04 -2.54
N ILE A 66 -8.84 -2.69 -1.54
CA ILE A 66 -9.03 -4.15 -1.49
C ILE A 66 -9.87 -4.63 -2.69
N SER A 67 -10.98 -3.97 -2.97
CA SER A 67 -11.86 -4.32 -4.11
C SER A 67 -11.09 -4.21 -5.45
N LYS A 68 -10.34 -3.13 -5.64
CA LYS A 68 -9.48 -2.93 -6.81
C LYS A 68 -8.36 -3.96 -6.92
N GLN A 69 -7.74 -4.34 -5.82
CA GLN A 69 -6.72 -5.40 -5.81
C GLN A 69 -7.31 -6.73 -6.27
N LYS A 70 -8.50 -7.09 -5.77
CA LYS A 70 -9.22 -8.29 -6.20
C LYS A 70 -9.59 -8.24 -7.69
N GLU A 71 -10.12 -7.11 -8.17
CA GLU A 71 -10.41 -6.91 -9.60
C GLU A 71 -9.17 -7.13 -10.48
N MET A 72 -8.01 -6.59 -10.07
CA MET A 72 -6.77 -6.75 -10.83
C MET A 72 -6.27 -8.20 -10.84
N GLN A 73 -6.38 -8.92 -9.72
CA GLN A 73 -6.00 -10.34 -9.65
C GLN A 73 -6.91 -11.22 -10.52
N MET A 74 -8.21 -10.94 -10.54
CA MET A 74 -9.17 -11.67 -11.36
C MET A 74 -8.97 -11.44 -12.85
N SER A 75 -8.46 -10.28 -13.27
CA SER A 75 -8.22 -9.97 -14.69
C SER A 75 -7.01 -10.69 -15.32
N LEU A 76 -6.26 -11.46 -14.53
CA LEU A 76 -5.09 -12.22 -14.97
C LEU A 76 -5.42 -13.68 -15.32
N PHE A 77 -6.68 -14.11 -15.16
CA PHE A 77 -7.23 -15.42 -15.53
C PHE A 77 -8.33 -15.27 -16.57
#